data_AF-A7TCK7-F1
#
_entry.id   AF-A7TCK7-F1
#
_cell.length_a   1.000
_cell.length_b   1.000
_cell.length_c   1.000
_cell.angle_alpha   90.00
_cell.angle_beta   90.00
_cell.angle_gamma   90.00
#
_symmetry.space_group_name_H-M   'P 1'
#
loop_
_entity.id
_entity.type
_entity.pdbx_description
1 polymer ?
#
loop_
_entity_poly.entity_id
_entity_poly.type
_entity_poly.pdbx_seq_one_letter_code
_entity_poly.pdbx_strand_id
1 'polypeptide(L)'
;VMSRVKAKFKPDAIVCQCGVDSLAGDPMKAFNLTQFAVGRCVKYLQGWNLPMLVLGGGGYNMVNTSRCWTYVTGVILDRPLPRDIPEHEHFLSYGPSYQLDIAPSLQADLNSPEDIKNTIRKAYGYLQNIT
;
A
#
# COMPACT_ATOMS: atom_id res chain seq x y z
N VAL A 1 0.62 1.83 14.99
CA VAL A 1 -0.59 2.68 14.95
C VAL A 1 -1.86 1.87 14.83
N MET A 2 -2.08 1.15 13.73
CA MET A 2 -3.36 0.47 13.48
C MET A 2 -3.79 -0.55 14.55
N SER A 3 -2.88 -1.28 15.20
CA SER A 3 -3.23 -2.16 16.34
C SER A 3 -3.93 -1.43 17.48
N ARG A 4 -3.48 -0.21 17.81
CA ARG A 4 -4.12 0.62 18.83
C ARG A 4 -5.44 1.20 18.36
N VAL A 5 -5.54 1.55 17.08
CA VAL A 5 -6.82 1.96 16.46
C VAL A 5 -7.84 0.84 16.62
N LYS A 6 -7.50 -0.42 16.27
CA LYS A 6 -8.40 -1.57 16.44
C LYS A 6 -8.87 -1.72 17.90
N ALA A 7 -7.93 -1.67 18.85
CA ALA A 7 -8.24 -1.89 20.26
C ALA A 7 -9.13 -0.78 20.87
N LYS A 8 -8.95 0.46 20.42
CA LYS A 8 -9.70 1.63 20.92
C LYS A 8 -11.03 1.82 20.19
N PHE A 9 -10.99 1.91 18.88
CA PHE A 9 -12.17 2.20 18.05
C PHE A 9 -13.10 0.99 17.89
N LYS A 10 -12.57 -0.25 18.01
CA LYS A 10 -13.32 -1.51 17.89
C LYS A 10 -14.25 -1.53 16.65
N PRO A 11 -13.69 -1.37 15.44
CA PRO A 11 -14.50 -1.32 14.23
C PRO A 11 -15.21 -2.66 13.98
N ASP A 12 -16.44 -2.59 13.46
CA ASP A 12 -17.17 -3.76 12.94
C ASP A 12 -16.86 -4.04 11.46
N ALA A 13 -16.35 -3.04 10.72
CA ALA A 13 -15.95 -3.16 9.33
C ALA A 13 -14.77 -2.23 8.99
N ILE A 14 -14.07 -2.53 7.89
CA ILE A 14 -12.91 -1.78 7.41
C ILE A 14 -13.21 -1.25 6.01
N VAL A 15 -12.97 0.03 5.77
CA VAL A 15 -12.82 0.57 4.41
C VAL A 15 -11.35 0.91 4.22
N CYS A 16 -10.69 0.19 3.32
CA CYS A 16 -9.27 0.35 3.04
C CYS A 16 -9.08 0.97 1.65
N GLN A 17 -8.83 2.27 1.64
CA GLN A 17 -8.42 2.98 0.45
C GLN A 17 -6.95 2.65 0.16
N CYS A 18 -6.69 2.10 -1.03
CA CYS A 18 -5.38 1.67 -1.49
C CYS A 18 -4.90 2.59 -2.61
N GLY A 19 -4.81 3.89 -2.33
CA GLY A 19 -4.11 4.85 -3.17
C GLY A 19 -2.63 4.48 -3.28
N VAL A 20 -2.10 4.55 -4.50
CA VAL A 20 -0.78 4.08 -4.89
C VAL A 20 0.08 5.18 -5.52
N ASP A 21 -0.31 6.45 -5.36
CA ASP A 21 0.55 7.62 -5.60
C ASP A 21 1.73 7.71 -4.62
N SER A 22 1.75 6.85 -3.61
CA SER A 22 2.88 6.61 -2.69
C SER A 22 3.98 5.72 -3.27
N LEU A 23 3.78 5.11 -4.46
CA LEU A 23 4.75 4.22 -5.08
C LEU A 23 5.94 4.96 -5.69
N ALA A 24 7.08 4.26 -5.73
CA ALA A 24 8.24 4.69 -6.49
C ALA A 24 7.89 4.90 -7.97
N GLY A 25 8.37 5.99 -8.54
CA GLY A 25 8.13 6.37 -9.93
C GLY A 25 6.76 7.00 -10.21
N ASP A 26 5.98 7.31 -9.18
CA ASP A 26 4.79 8.15 -9.34
C ASP A 26 5.18 9.62 -9.65
N PRO A 27 4.48 10.32 -10.57
CA PRO A 27 4.70 11.73 -10.87
C PRO A 27 4.65 12.68 -9.67
N MET A 28 3.95 12.33 -8.59
CA MET A 28 3.92 13.14 -7.36
C MET A 28 5.27 13.17 -6.66
N LYS A 29 6.16 12.19 -6.91
CA LYS A 29 7.55 12.09 -6.42
C LYS A 29 7.69 12.27 -4.89
N ALA A 30 6.65 11.96 -4.15
CA ALA A 30 6.64 12.15 -2.71
C ALA A 30 7.36 11.01 -2.00
N PHE A 31 7.01 9.77 -2.31
CA PHE A 31 7.40 8.56 -1.56
C PHE A 31 8.18 7.57 -2.45
N ASN A 32 8.74 6.53 -1.83
CA ASN A 32 9.56 5.52 -2.48
C ASN A 32 9.10 4.07 -2.17
N LEU A 33 7.78 3.85 -2.08
CA LEU A 33 7.23 2.53 -1.73
C LEU A 33 7.19 1.58 -2.94
N THR A 34 7.06 0.29 -2.66
CA THR A 34 6.80 -0.75 -3.66
C THR A 34 5.43 -1.39 -3.40
N GLN A 35 4.93 -2.16 -4.36
CA GLN A 35 3.68 -2.91 -4.23
C GLN A 35 3.67 -3.86 -3.01
N PHE A 36 4.85 -4.37 -2.62
CA PHE A 36 5.00 -5.19 -1.43
C PHE A 36 4.66 -4.44 -0.13
N ALA A 37 4.99 -3.14 -0.05
CA ALA A 37 4.65 -2.33 1.11
C ALA A 37 3.13 -2.16 1.25
N VAL A 38 2.45 -1.85 0.15
CA VAL A 38 0.97 -1.74 0.11
C VAL A 38 0.31 -3.08 0.46
N GLY A 39 0.77 -4.18 -0.15
CA GLY A 39 0.25 -5.51 0.15
C GLY A 39 0.43 -5.93 1.61
N ARG A 40 1.55 -5.57 2.27
CA ARG A 40 1.73 -5.81 3.71
C ARG A 40 0.70 -5.06 4.55
N CYS A 41 0.38 -3.82 4.22
CA CYS A 41 -0.67 -3.05 4.91
C CYS A 41 -2.04 -3.71 4.74
N VAL A 42 -2.38 -4.12 3.52
CA VAL A 42 -3.66 -4.80 3.23
C VAL A 42 -3.74 -6.14 3.95
N LYS A 43 -2.70 -6.98 3.90
CA LYS A 43 -2.65 -8.28 4.59
C LYS A 43 -2.78 -8.12 6.11
N TYR A 44 -2.16 -7.09 6.68
CA TYR A 44 -2.26 -6.79 8.11
C TYR A 44 -3.70 -6.46 8.53
N LEU A 45 -4.43 -5.67 7.72
CA LEU A 45 -5.85 -5.37 7.96
C LEU A 45 -6.74 -6.58 7.70
N GLN A 46 -6.47 -7.36 6.66
CA GLN A 46 -7.20 -8.61 6.38
C GLN A 46 -7.13 -9.58 7.56
N GLY A 47 -5.96 -9.69 8.22
CA GLY A 47 -5.77 -10.51 9.42
C GLY A 47 -6.62 -10.09 10.63
N TRP A 48 -7.38 -8.99 10.55
CA TRP A 48 -8.32 -8.61 11.59
C TRP A 48 -9.63 -9.42 11.54
N ASN A 49 -9.87 -10.14 10.44
CA ASN A 49 -11.06 -10.97 10.20
C ASN A 49 -12.38 -10.18 10.35
N LEU A 50 -12.40 -8.95 9.82
CA LEU A 50 -13.59 -8.10 9.74
C LEU A 50 -14.00 -7.93 8.27
N PRO A 51 -15.31 -7.69 7.99
CA PRO A 51 -15.75 -7.25 6.68
C PRO A 51 -14.89 -6.08 6.17
N MET A 52 -14.30 -6.22 4.99
CA MET A 52 -13.34 -5.27 4.44
C MET A 52 -13.73 -4.88 3.01
N LEU A 53 -13.97 -3.59 2.79
CA LEU A 53 -14.10 -2.99 1.47
C LEU A 53 -12.76 -2.41 1.04
N VAL A 54 -12.21 -2.89 -0.07
CA VAL A 54 -10.95 -2.39 -0.64
C VAL A 54 -11.26 -1.48 -1.80
N LEU A 55 -10.74 -0.26 -1.77
CA LEU A 55 -10.91 0.75 -2.81
C LEU A 55 -9.57 1.08 -3.45
N GLY A 56 -9.59 1.62 -4.68
CA GLY A 56 -8.42 2.24 -5.30
C GLY A 56 -8.09 3.60 -4.68
N GLY A 57 -7.69 4.56 -5.51
CA GLY A 57 -7.29 5.88 -5.07
C GLY A 57 -6.44 6.61 -6.12
N GLY A 58 -5.65 7.59 -5.66
CA GLY A 58 -4.60 8.20 -6.48
C GLY A 58 -3.57 7.17 -6.95
N GLY A 59 -2.91 7.45 -8.07
CA GLY A 59 -2.01 6.54 -8.76
C GLY A 59 -1.79 7.04 -10.18
N TYR A 60 -0.77 7.85 -10.38
CA TYR A 60 -0.62 8.68 -11.58
C TYR A 60 0.44 8.13 -12.54
N ASN A 61 1.25 7.17 -12.09
CA ASN A 61 1.90 6.22 -12.98
C ASN A 61 0.96 5.03 -13.24
N MET A 62 0.29 5.03 -14.39
CA MET A 62 -0.77 4.04 -14.71
C MET A 62 -0.26 2.60 -14.71
N VAL A 63 0.96 2.36 -15.17
CA VAL A 63 1.55 1.02 -15.25
C VAL A 63 1.94 0.51 -13.86
N ASN A 64 2.49 1.37 -13.00
CA ASN A 64 2.78 0.98 -11.62
C ASN A 64 1.50 0.83 -10.79
N THR A 65 0.47 1.61 -11.11
CA THR A 65 -0.87 1.49 -10.51
C THR A 65 -1.48 0.13 -10.85
N SER A 66 -1.46 -0.28 -12.12
CA SER A 66 -1.96 -1.60 -12.54
C SER A 66 -1.18 -2.75 -11.92
N ARG A 67 0.16 -2.66 -11.88
CA ARG A 67 1.02 -3.64 -11.17
C ARG A 67 0.61 -3.78 -9.71
N CYS A 68 0.48 -2.67 -9.00
CA CYS A 68 0.24 -2.70 -7.56
C CYS A 68 -1.16 -3.22 -7.22
N TRP A 69 -2.21 -2.77 -7.90
CA TRP A 69 -3.57 -3.26 -7.62
C TRP A 69 -3.76 -4.72 -8.03
N THR A 70 -3.09 -5.18 -9.09
CA THR A 70 -3.05 -6.61 -9.45
C THR A 70 -2.37 -7.42 -8.34
N TYR A 71 -1.20 -6.98 -7.87
CA TYR A 71 -0.49 -7.61 -6.76
C TYR A 71 -1.32 -7.64 -5.47
N VAL A 72 -1.93 -6.52 -5.09
CA VAL A 72 -2.80 -6.41 -3.90
C VAL A 72 -4.00 -7.34 -4.01
N THR A 73 -4.58 -7.50 -5.19
CA THR A 73 -5.65 -8.48 -5.43
C THR A 73 -5.18 -9.91 -5.18
N GLY A 74 -3.97 -10.26 -5.64
CA GLY A 74 -3.33 -11.55 -5.31
C GLY A 74 -3.17 -11.75 -3.80
N VAL A 75 -2.71 -10.72 -3.08
CA VAL A 75 -2.59 -10.75 -1.61
C VAL A 75 -3.94 -10.98 -0.92
N ILE A 76 -5.00 -10.30 -1.36
CA ILE A 76 -6.36 -10.45 -0.82
C ILE A 76 -6.89 -11.87 -1.04
N LEU A 77 -6.64 -12.45 -2.22
CA LEU A 77 -7.07 -13.80 -2.57
C LEU A 77 -6.16 -14.91 -2.00
N ASP A 78 -5.10 -14.55 -1.29
CA ASP A 78 -4.04 -15.46 -0.84
C ASP A 78 -3.43 -16.28 -2.00
N ARG A 79 -3.29 -15.63 -3.17
CA ARG A 79 -2.73 -16.23 -4.38
C ARG A 79 -1.42 -15.54 -4.76
N PRO A 80 -0.28 -16.27 -4.71
CA PRO A 80 0.95 -15.74 -5.27
C PRO A 80 0.78 -15.58 -6.77
N LEU A 81 1.27 -14.46 -7.30
CA LEU A 81 1.24 -14.17 -8.72
C LEU A 81 2.64 -14.39 -9.33
N PRO A 82 2.72 -14.84 -10.59
CA PRO A 82 3.98 -14.89 -11.30
C PRO A 82 4.56 -13.49 -11.48
N ARG A 83 5.88 -13.41 -11.61
CA ARG A 83 6.58 -12.14 -11.80
C ARG A 83 6.40 -11.61 -13.22
N ASP A 84 6.34 -12.49 -14.21
CA ASP A 84 6.14 -12.13 -15.61
C ASP A 84 4.72 -11.63 -15.84
N ILE A 85 4.59 -10.50 -16.54
CA ILE A 85 3.30 -9.97 -16.96
C ILE A 85 2.77 -10.85 -18.11
N PRO A 86 1.54 -11.38 -18.05
CA PRO A 86 0.96 -12.12 -19.16
C PRO A 86 0.64 -11.20 -20.35
N GLU A 87 0.66 -11.75 -21.57
CA GLU A 87 0.25 -11.03 -22.76
C GLU A 87 -1.21 -10.55 -22.65
N HIS A 88 -1.43 -9.28 -23.00
CA HIS A 88 -2.73 -8.61 -23.04
C HIS A 88 -2.60 -7.32 -23.87
N GLU A 89 -3.72 -6.61 -24.08
CA GLU A 89 -3.79 -5.40 -24.91
C GLU A 89 -2.75 -4.33 -24.56
N HIS A 90 -2.39 -4.18 -23.28
CA HIS A 90 -1.45 -3.17 -22.80
C HIS A 90 -0.06 -3.73 -22.45
N PHE A 91 0.26 -4.96 -22.89
CA PHE A 91 1.51 -5.65 -22.53
C PHE A 91 2.77 -4.81 -22.78
N LEU A 92 2.83 -4.11 -23.92
CA LEU A 92 3.99 -3.29 -24.28
C LEU A 92 4.23 -2.11 -23.32
N SER A 93 3.21 -1.66 -22.59
CA SER A 93 3.36 -0.59 -21.59
C SER A 93 4.18 -1.01 -20.37
N TYR A 94 4.39 -2.32 -20.16
CA TYR A 94 5.16 -2.85 -19.02
C TYR A 94 6.66 -2.98 -19.31
N GLY A 95 7.10 -2.57 -20.50
CA GLY A 95 8.52 -2.50 -20.85
C GLY A 95 9.32 -1.55 -19.95
N PRO A 96 10.65 -1.72 -19.88
CA PRO A 96 11.43 -2.75 -20.59
C PRO A 96 11.46 -4.11 -19.87
N SER A 97 10.99 -4.19 -18.61
CA SER A 97 11.13 -5.41 -17.82
C SER A 97 10.05 -6.45 -18.07
N TYR A 98 8.82 -6.01 -18.41
CA TYR A 98 7.64 -6.87 -18.49
C TYR A 98 7.37 -7.67 -17.21
N GLN A 99 7.81 -7.13 -16.07
CA GLN A 99 7.63 -7.73 -14.75
C GLN A 99 6.57 -6.99 -13.92
N LEU A 100 5.94 -7.71 -12.99
CA LEU A 100 5.00 -7.19 -12.00
C LEU A 100 5.70 -6.33 -10.94
N ASP A 101 6.98 -6.58 -10.69
CA ASP A 101 7.71 -5.93 -9.62
C ASP A 101 8.02 -4.45 -9.90
N ILE A 102 7.79 -3.61 -8.88
CA ILE A 102 8.16 -2.20 -8.89
C ILE A 102 9.46 -2.04 -8.09
N ALA A 103 10.50 -1.54 -8.75
CA ALA A 103 11.77 -1.27 -8.10
C ALA A 103 11.72 0.07 -7.34
N PRO A 104 12.32 0.15 -6.14
CA PRO A 104 12.52 1.44 -5.48
C PRO A 104 13.46 2.33 -6.30
N SER A 105 13.27 3.63 -6.19
CA SER A 105 14.18 4.63 -6.75
C SER A 105 15.35 4.93 -5.81
N LEU A 106 16.31 5.71 -6.30
CA LEU A 106 17.44 6.25 -5.50
C LEU A 106 17.06 7.50 -4.69
N GLN A 107 15.76 7.80 -4.53
CA GLN A 107 15.29 8.92 -3.74
C GLN A 107 15.70 8.74 -2.27
N ALA A 108 16.32 9.78 -1.71
CA ALA A 108 16.73 9.78 -0.32
C ALA A 108 15.52 9.74 0.63
N ASP A 109 15.64 8.94 1.68
CA ASP A 109 14.66 8.94 2.77
C ASP A 109 14.92 10.14 3.68
N LEU A 110 13.96 11.07 3.72
CA LEU A 110 14.00 12.26 4.56
C LEU A 110 13.28 12.07 5.90
N ASN A 111 12.73 10.88 6.16
CA ASN A 111 12.06 10.57 7.41
C ASN A 111 13.10 10.18 8.46
N SER A 112 13.40 11.09 9.39
CA SER A 112 14.28 10.75 10.51
C SER A 112 13.59 9.75 11.46
N PRO A 113 14.34 8.82 12.09
CA PRO A 113 13.75 7.91 13.08
C PRO A 113 13.08 8.65 14.25
N GLU A 114 13.56 9.84 14.59
CA GLU A 114 13.01 10.66 15.67
C GLU A 114 11.68 11.30 15.26
N ASP A 115 11.56 11.81 14.03
CA ASP A 115 10.31 12.37 13.50
C ASP A 115 9.22 11.30 13.40
N ILE A 116 9.57 10.09 12.97
CA ILE A 116 8.65 8.94 12.94
C ILE A 116 8.17 8.62 14.36
N LYS A 117 9.09 8.51 15.34
CA LYS A 117 8.73 8.24 16.74
C LYS A 117 7.83 9.33 17.32
N ASN A 118 8.16 10.59 17.06
CA ASN A 118 7.38 11.74 17.54
C ASN A 118 5.98 11.77 16.92
N THR A 119 5.87 11.48 15.63
CA THR A 119 4.57 11.38 14.93
C THR A 119 3.72 10.24 15.50
N ILE A 120 4.32 9.06 15.72
CA ILE A 120 3.63 7.92 16.35
C ILE A 120 3.18 8.27 17.78
N ARG A 121 4.02 8.95 18.56
CA ARG A 121 3.70 9.37 19.94
C ARG A 121 2.49 10.32 19.95
N LYS A 122 2.46 11.31 19.05
CA LYS A 122 1.32 12.23 18.89
C LYS A 122 0.04 11.46 18.54
N ALA A 123 0.09 10.57 17.55
CA ALA A 123 -1.04 9.73 17.18
C ALA A 123 -1.55 8.89 18.37
N TYR A 124 -0.64 8.33 19.18
CA TYR A 124 -1.01 7.58 20.38
C TYR A 124 -1.67 8.45 21.45
N GLY A 125 -1.25 9.71 21.60
CA GLY A 125 -1.91 10.67 22.48
C GLY A 125 -3.36 10.90 22.07
N TYR A 126 -3.63 11.14 20.79
CA TYR A 126 -5.01 11.34 20.31
C TYR A 126 -5.90 10.11 20.49
N LEU A 127 -5.35 8.90 20.27
CA LEU A 127 -6.10 7.65 20.47
C LEU A 127 -6.48 7.39 21.93
N GLN A 128 -5.90 8.08 22.91
CA GLN A 128 -6.33 7.97 24.32
C GLN A 128 -7.71 8.60 24.55
N ASN A 129 -8.10 9.57 23.72
CA ASN A 129 -9.36 10.29 23.84
C ASN A 129 -10.54 9.55 23.21
N ILE A 130 -10.30 8.43 22.54
CA ILE A 130 -11.35 7.56 22.00
C ILE A 130 -11.83 6.64 23.12
N THR A 131 -13.11 6.77 23.45
CA THR A 131 -13.86 5.97 24.42
C THR A 131 -14.44 4.70 23.81
#